data_AF-A0A821G4Z8-F1
#
_entry.id   AF-A0A821G4Z8-F1
#
_cell.length_a   1.000
_cell.length_b   1.000
_cell.length_c   1.000
_cell.angle_alpha   90.00
_cell.angle_beta   90.00
_cell.angle_gamma   90.00
#
_symmetry.space_group_name_H-M   'P 1'
#
loop_
_entity.id
_entity.type
_entity.pdbx_description
1 polymer ?
#
loop_
_entity_poly.entity_id
_entity_poly.type
_entity_poly.pdbx_seq_one_letter_code
_entity_poly.pdbx_strand_id
1 'polypeptide(L)'
;MAHGISDSDPTKKEHVDTPEILDKKLDQLADWIRNAKHFIVFTGAGISTSTGIPDFRSSMNTILPTGPGVWELRDHPGTKRSPTARTTTSTKAIPSVTHMALVELARHNLLHFVVSQNTDGLHLRSGLPSTLLAELHGNSNLETCKKCHTKYLRDYRTRTAKKVHDHATTRKCTKCGSILHDSIINFGENLPEYELETSFDHAERADVCLVLGSSLRVTPAADIPARVGEHGGKLIIGNLQLTPLKNLAKLNIHALCDNLMRGLMAKLDIPIPEWELHRRIRITIQNQTLSIMGLDLNQDIAYSLFSTIRILVREGTESKYDSKTIKDVEPIEHKIKINNPNNQMDVYVELHWQGHYNEPVYTIKIPFTNSSKEVHLFYNPKTGNWREQRILNMGSNTSQSPAELSVDDIEFISTKANIDHENVKIWYEKLKAACPNGKISKSDTVNFLRSINSGKEEQILKLATDIHKAFDTNNDGIVDQREFLIGFALTSTGSAREKLKYVFRTYDHDKDGVINKKEIDRMVKIVMRLRAKDDVANTARIIDELKTSLEHLNGGKDFDNIKITSKEFIQLLINNKELCELLSPFNIEPPREIIVHQSYSQSK
;
A
#
# COMPACT_ATOMS: atom_id res chain seq x y z
N MET A 1 -26.43 11.22 11.08
CA MET A 1 -26.67 12.55 11.65
C MET A 1 -25.40 13.36 11.45
N ALA A 2 -25.43 14.44 10.66
CA ALA A 2 -24.36 15.42 10.73
C ALA A 2 -24.64 16.24 11.98
N HIS A 3 -23.67 16.32 12.89
CA HIS A 3 -23.72 17.30 13.96
C HIS A 3 -23.66 18.67 13.28
N GLY A 4 -24.83 19.28 13.04
CA GLY A 4 -24.93 20.64 12.53
C GLY A 4 -24.28 21.56 13.54
N ILE A 5 -23.15 22.14 13.15
CA ILE A 5 -22.40 23.06 14.00
C ILE A 5 -22.97 24.46 13.73
N SER A 6 -23.42 25.14 14.78
CA SER A 6 -23.85 26.54 14.71
C SER A 6 -22.75 27.44 14.15
N ASP A 7 -23.10 28.48 13.40
CA ASP A 7 -22.13 29.48 12.90
C ASP A 7 -21.44 30.27 14.00
N SER A 8 -21.96 30.19 15.23
CA SER A 8 -21.34 30.75 16.42
C SER A 8 -20.26 29.86 17.05
N ASP A 9 -20.01 28.64 16.53
CA ASP A 9 -19.00 27.76 17.09
C ASP A 9 -17.58 28.33 16.86
N PRO A 10 -16.84 28.70 17.93
CA PRO A 10 -15.50 29.27 17.81
C PRO A 10 -14.51 28.34 17.10
N THR A 11 -14.80 27.05 17.02
CA THR A 11 -13.96 26.09 16.29
C THR A 11 -14.12 26.17 14.76
N LYS A 12 -15.13 26.87 14.22
CA LYS A 12 -15.21 27.17 12.78
C LYS A 12 -14.30 28.33 12.37
N LYS A 13 -13.87 29.16 13.33
CA LYS A 13 -13.02 30.32 13.08
C LYS A 13 -11.66 29.88 12.57
N GLU A 14 -11.21 30.49 11.48
CA GLU A 14 -9.88 30.29 10.93
C GLU A 14 -8.87 31.20 11.63
N HIS A 15 -7.69 30.65 11.87
CA HIS A 15 -6.53 31.30 12.44
C HIS A 15 -5.38 31.22 11.43
N VAL A 16 -4.52 32.23 11.43
CA VAL A 16 -3.30 32.27 10.62
C VAL A 16 -2.18 32.83 11.49
N ASP A 17 -1.13 32.05 11.70
CA ASP A 17 0.09 32.47 12.37
C ASP A 17 0.80 33.54 11.52
N THR A 18 1.42 34.54 12.16
CA THR A 18 2.27 35.49 11.42
C THR A 18 3.50 34.78 10.83
N PRO A 19 4.13 35.31 9.78
CA PRO A 19 5.32 34.69 9.19
C PRO A 19 6.42 34.35 10.20
N GLU A 20 6.67 35.24 11.18
CA GLU A 20 7.71 35.06 12.21
C GLU A 20 7.35 33.95 13.21
N ILE A 21 6.06 33.84 13.56
CA ILE A 21 5.57 32.77 14.44
C ILE A 21 5.63 31.44 13.69
N LEU A 22 5.17 31.42 12.44
CA LEU A 22 5.18 30.23 11.60
C LEU A 22 6.62 29.71 11.42
N ASP A 23 7.57 30.58 11.09
CA ASP A 23 8.97 30.19 10.88
C ASP A 23 9.58 29.51 12.12
N LYS A 24 9.37 30.09 13.31
CA LYS A 24 9.82 29.49 14.59
C LYS A 24 9.17 28.13 14.87
N LYS A 25 7.87 27.99 14.60
CA LYS A 25 7.18 26.70 14.76
C LYS A 25 7.71 25.66 13.76
N LEU A 26 8.09 26.07 12.56
CA LEU A 26 8.67 25.20 11.55
C LEU A 26 10.09 24.75 11.90
N ASP A 27 10.92 25.60 12.50
CA ASP A 27 12.23 25.19 13.04
C ASP A 27 12.06 24.04 14.05
N GLN A 28 11.15 24.23 15.02
CA GLN A 28 10.87 23.22 16.04
C GLN A 28 10.31 21.92 15.44
N LEU A 29 9.39 22.03 14.46
CA LEU A 29 8.84 20.86 13.77
C LEU A 29 9.92 20.11 12.98
N ALA A 30 10.79 20.81 12.27
CA ALA A 30 11.88 20.22 11.52
C ALA A 30 12.84 19.47 12.45
N ASP A 31 13.20 20.06 13.60
CA ASP A 31 14.03 19.39 14.60
C ASP A 31 13.39 18.12 15.16
N TRP A 32 12.09 18.14 15.42
CA TRP A 32 11.38 16.95 15.86
C TRP A 32 11.36 15.85 14.80
N ILE A 33 11.17 16.19 13.53
CA ILE A 33 11.16 15.22 12.43
C ILE A 33 12.56 14.64 12.18
N ARG A 34 13.62 15.45 12.20
CA ARG A 34 15.00 14.96 12.03
C ARG A 34 15.40 13.93 13.09
N ASN A 35 14.88 14.08 14.31
CA ASN A 35 15.20 13.22 15.44
C ASN A 35 14.12 12.14 15.70
N ALA A 36 13.10 12.05 14.86
CA ALA A 36 12.01 11.09 15.03
C ALA A 36 12.52 9.67 14.76
N LYS A 37 12.16 8.73 15.62
CA LYS A 37 12.39 7.29 15.39
C LYS A 37 11.27 6.68 14.57
N HIS A 38 10.05 7.22 14.66
CA HIS A 38 8.89 6.76 13.91
C HIS A 38 7.95 7.94 13.68
N PHE A 39 8.08 8.56 12.51
CA PHE A 39 7.29 9.73 12.13
C PHE A 39 6.11 9.34 11.24
N ILE A 40 4.89 9.69 11.67
CA ILE A 40 3.67 9.47 10.91
C ILE A 40 2.95 10.78 10.59
N VAL A 41 2.17 10.77 9.52
CA VAL A 41 1.34 11.91 9.11
C VAL A 41 -0.12 11.48 9.05
N PHE A 42 -1.02 12.32 9.56
CA PHE A 42 -2.46 12.14 9.46
C PHE A 42 -3.07 13.24 8.60
N THR A 43 -3.75 12.90 7.50
CA THR A 43 -4.25 13.89 6.54
C THR A 43 -5.77 13.91 6.43
N GLY A 44 -6.33 15.11 6.32
CA GLY A 44 -7.74 15.35 5.99
C GLY A 44 -7.92 16.22 4.75
N ALA A 45 -9.18 16.60 4.46
CA ALA A 45 -9.55 17.23 3.20
C ALA A 45 -8.83 18.58 2.95
N GLY A 46 -8.35 19.23 4.01
CA GLY A 46 -7.65 20.51 3.94
C GLY A 46 -6.38 20.47 3.06
N ILE A 47 -5.71 19.31 2.94
CA ILE A 47 -4.51 19.20 2.07
C ILE A 47 -4.83 19.23 0.58
N SER A 48 -6.10 18.99 0.21
CA SER A 48 -6.58 18.92 -1.17
C SER A 48 -7.26 20.22 -1.62
N THR A 49 -7.45 21.19 -0.72
CA THR A 49 -8.15 22.45 -1.03
C THR A 49 -7.43 23.32 -2.06
N SER A 50 -6.09 23.33 -2.04
CA SER A 50 -5.28 24.04 -3.05
C SER A 50 -5.34 23.41 -4.44
N THR A 51 -5.78 22.15 -4.54
CA THR A 51 -5.99 21.44 -5.82
C THR A 51 -7.34 21.77 -6.45
N GLY A 52 -8.21 22.49 -5.73
CA GLY A 52 -9.58 22.79 -6.14
C GLY A 52 -10.63 21.79 -5.64
N ILE A 53 -10.26 20.82 -4.79
CA ILE A 53 -11.23 19.94 -4.13
C ILE A 53 -11.69 20.62 -2.83
N PRO A 54 -12.97 21.01 -2.69
CA PRO A 54 -13.45 21.64 -1.46
C PRO A 54 -13.36 20.69 -0.28
N ASP A 55 -13.14 21.24 0.91
CA ASP A 55 -13.22 20.48 2.15
C ASP A 55 -14.69 20.26 2.58
N PHE A 56 -14.90 19.74 3.79
CA PHE A 56 -16.25 19.48 4.30
C PHE A 56 -16.80 20.60 5.20
N ARG A 57 -15.96 21.29 5.99
CA ARG A 57 -16.39 22.04 7.18
C ARG A 57 -15.87 23.49 7.24
N SER A 58 -15.12 23.95 6.24
CA SER A 58 -14.70 25.35 6.20
C SER A 58 -15.92 26.27 6.16
N SER A 59 -15.86 27.34 6.95
CA SER A 59 -17.00 28.24 7.16
C SER A 59 -17.39 29.02 5.90
N MET A 60 -18.53 29.71 5.95
CA MET A 60 -18.97 30.61 4.87
C MET A 60 -17.96 31.73 4.52
N ASN A 61 -17.10 32.12 5.47
CA ASN A 61 -16.10 33.20 5.31
C ASN A 61 -14.66 32.67 5.21
N THR A 62 -14.47 31.42 4.77
CA THR A 62 -13.15 30.79 4.66
C THR A 62 -12.22 31.55 3.70
N ILE A 63 -10.92 31.57 4.04
CA ILE A 63 -9.85 32.08 3.17
C ILE A 63 -9.53 31.12 2.02
N LEU A 64 -10.08 29.90 2.03
CA LEU A 64 -9.75 28.89 1.03
C LEU A 64 -10.32 29.26 -0.34
N PRO A 65 -9.54 29.07 -1.43
CA PRO A 65 -9.97 29.42 -2.78
C PRO A 65 -11.12 28.55 -3.30
N THR A 66 -11.37 27.40 -2.69
CA THR A 66 -12.52 26.52 -2.99
C THR A 66 -13.83 27.06 -2.44
N GLY A 67 -13.78 28.10 -1.60
CA GLY A 67 -14.91 28.58 -0.84
C GLY A 67 -15.35 27.60 0.25
N PRO A 68 -16.58 27.76 0.79
CA PRO A 68 -17.06 27.03 1.95
C PRO A 68 -17.11 25.51 1.74
N GLY A 69 -17.01 24.80 2.86
CA GLY A 69 -17.03 23.34 2.90
C GLY A 69 -18.35 22.76 2.40
N VAL A 70 -18.31 21.52 1.92
CA VAL A 70 -19.48 20.84 1.34
C VAL A 70 -20.64 20.72 2.35
N TRP A 71 -20.36 20.44 3.62
CA TRP A 71 -21.41 20.33 4.63
C TRP A 71 -21.84 21.70 5.14
N GLU A 72 -20.94 22.67 5.19
CA GLU A 72 -21.29 24.06 5.50
C GLU A 72 -22.35 24.60 4.52
N LEU A 73 -22.13 24.41 3.21
CA LEU A 73 -23.11 24.81 2.19
C LEU A 73 -24.43 24.04 2.29
N ARG A 74 -24.38 22.76 2.70
CA ARG A 74 -25.58 21.95 2.88
C ARG A 74 -26.41 22.46 4.05
N ASP A 75 -25.76 22.92 5.11
CA ASP A 75 -26.40 23.47 6.30
C ASP A 75 -26.89 24.93 6.06
N HIS A 76 -26.48 25.57 4.96
CA HIS A 76 -26.93 26.89 4.50
C HIS A 76 -27.68 26.82 3.16
N PRO A 77 -28.88 26.22 3.11
CA PRO A 77 -29.63 26.04 1.88
C PRO A 77 -29.90 27.40 1.19
N GLY A 78 -29.72 27.44 -0.12
CA GLY A 78 -29.88 28.66 -0.93
C GLY A 78 -28.58 29.46 -1.11
N THR A 79 -27.54 29.20 -0.31
CA THR A 79 -26.21 29.74 -0.56
C THR A 79 -25.47 28.92 -1.62
N LYS A 80 -24.63 29.59 -2.40
CA LYS A 80 -23.76 28.95 -3.39
C LYS A 80 -22.33 29.44 -3.17
N ARG A 81 -21.37 28.64 -3.63
CA ARG A 81 -19.98 29.09 -3.71
C ARG A 81 -19.90 30.35 -4.57
N SER A 82 -18.96 31.23 -4.22
CA SER A 82 -18.62 32.39 -5.05
C SER A 82 -18.31 31.93 -6.48
N PRO A 83 -18.73 32.67 -7.51
CA PRO A 83 -18.34 32.39 -8.90
C PRO A 83 -16.81 32.39 -9.12
N THR A 84 -16.06 33.04 -8.23
CA THR A 84 -14.59 33.07 -8.25
C THR A 84 -13.95 31.86 -7.55
N ALA A 85 -14.75 30.97 -6.94
CA ALA A 85 -14.25 29.78 -6.27
C ALA A 85 -13.59 28.83 -7.28
N ARG A 86 -12.34 28.45 -7.01
CA ARG A 86 -11.57 27.53 -7.84
C ARG A 86 -11.89 26.11 -7.42
N THR A 87 -12.77 25.44 -8.17
CA THR A 87 -13.17 24.07 -7.89
C THR A 87 -12.91 23.13 -9.06
N THR A 88 -12.58 21.87 -8.77
CA THR A 88 -12.37 20.81 -9.77
C THR A 88 -12.89 19.47 -9.26
N THR A 89 -12.94 18.46 -10.13
CA THR A 89 -13.26 17.08 -9.74
C THR A 89 -12.00 16.36 -9.28
N SER A 90 -12.14 15.37 -8.38
CA SER A 90 -10.99 14.59 -7.89
C SER A 90 -10.18 13.99 -9.04
N THR A 91 -10.83 13.49 -10.10
CA THR A 91 -10.17 12.93 -11.29
C THR A 91 -9.29 13.92 -12.04
N LYS A 92 -9.61 15.22 -12.02
CA LYS A 92 -8.85 16.28 -12.70
C LYS A 92 -7.89 17.03 -11.78
N ALA A 93 -7.98 16.82 -10.47
CA ALA A 93 -7.12 17.46 -9.51
C ALA A 93 -5.67 16.96 -9.67
N ILE A 94 -4.72 17.89 -9.61
CA ILE A 94 -3.28 17.60 -9.58
C ILE A 94 -2.87 17.54 -8.09
N PRO A 95 -2.05 16.56 -7.66
CA PRO A 95 -1.57 16.49 -6.28
C PRO A 95 -0.98 17.82 -5.80
N SER A 96 -1.34 18.22 -4.57
CA SER A 96 -0.85 19.47 -3.99
C SER A 96 0.62 19.38 -3.61
N VAL A 97 1.21 20.53 -3.28
CA VAL A 97 2.57 20.62 -2.73
C VAL A 97 2.72 19.77 -1.48
N THR A 98 1.67 19.75 -0.65
CA THR A 98 1.62 18.88 0.53
C THR A 98 1.74 17.40 0.15
N HIS A 99 1.01 16.93 -0.88
CA HIS A 99 1.13 15.53 -1.32
C HIS A 99 2.55 15.22 -1.82
N MET A 100 3.11 16.09 -2.66
CA MET A 100 4.46 15.90 -3.20
C MET A 100 5.54 15.95 -2.12
N ALA A 101 5.36 16.78 -1.07
CA ALA A 101 6.26 16.81 0.07
C ALA A 101 6.25 15.48 0.84
N LEU A 102 5.09 14.84 1.01
CA LEU A 102 5.00 13.52 1.65
C LEU A 102 5.69 12.43 0.84
N VAL A 103 5.61 12.49 -0.50
CA VAL A 103 6.36 11.59 -1.38
C VAL A 103 7.86 11.73 -1.15
N GLU A 104 8.38 12.95 -1.07
CA GLU A 104 9.81 13.17 -0.81
C GLU A 104 10.23 12.78 0.60
N LEU A 105 9.43 13.07 1.61
CA LEU A 105 9.72 12.62 2.98
C LEU A 105 9.78 11.09 3.07
N ALA A 106 8.94 10.38 2.31
CA ALA A 106 9.01 8.92 2.18
C ALA A 106 10.28 8.47 1.45
N ARG A 107 10.65 9.11 0.33
CA ARG A 107 11.88 8.81 -0.43
C ARG A 107 13.16 9.01 0.39
N HIS A 108 13.14 9.98 1.30
CA HIS A 108 14.22 10.26 2.23
C HIS A 108 14.17 9.40 3.51
N ASN A 109 13.28 8.40 3.59
CA ASN A 109 13.09 7.51 4.74
C ASN A 109 12.78 8.24 6.07
N LEU A 110 12.25 9.47 6.00
CA LEU A 110 11.82 10.21 7.19
C LEU A 110 10.38 9.84 7.56
N LEU A 111 9.50 9.69 6.56
CA LEU A 111 8.09 9.38 6.75
C LEU A 111 7.86 7.87 6.80
N HIS A 112 7.35 7.40 7.94
CA HIS A 112 7.12 5.97 8.17
C HIS A 112 5.71 5.52 7.80
N PHE A 113 4.72 6.43 7.83
CA PHE A 113 3.34 6.11 7.47
C PHE A 113 2.45 7.33 7.29
N VAL A 114 1.46 7.19 6.42
CA VAL A 114 0.39 8.17 6.19
C VAL A 114 -0.95 7.53 6.49
N VAL A 115 -1.71 8.17 7.36
CA VAL A 115 -3.11 7.84 7.63
C VAL A 115 -3.97 8.91 7.00
N SER A 116 -4.84 8.54 6.06
CA SER A 116 -5.66 9.49 5.32
C SER A 116 -7.15 9.26 5.51
N GLN A 117 -7.86 10.37 5.72
CA GLN A 117 -9.33 10.42 5.67
C GLN A 117 -9.86 10.79 4.28
N ASN A 118 -8.98 11.12 3.34
CA ASN A 118 -9.36 11.62 2.03
C ASN A 118 -9.72 10.46 1.10
N THR A 119 -10.74 10.70 0.29
CA THR A 119 -11.24 9.73 -0.71
C THR A 119 -10.91 10.14 -2.14
N ASP A 120 -10.12 11.21 -2.33
CA ASP A 120 -9.79 11.79 -3.63
C ASP A 120 -8.71 11.03 -4.43
N GLY A 121 -8.02 10.08 -3.79
CA GLY A 121 -6.98 9.25 -4.37
C GLY A 121 -5.68 9.98 -4.73
N LEU A 122 -5.49 11.23 -4.27
CA LEU A 122 -4.32 12.04 -4.63
C LEU A 122 -3.02 11.54 -4.00
N HIS A 123 -3.04 10.87 -2.85
CA HIS A 123 -1.86 10.24 -2.27
C HIS A 123 -1.25 9.20 -3.21
N LEU A 124 -2.03 8.20 -3.63
CA LEU A 124 -1.54 7.19 -4.58
C LEU A 124 -1.16 7.80 -5.94
N ARG A 125 -1.95 8.75 -6.46
CA ARG A 125 -1.67 9.43 -7.73
C ARG A 125 -0.44 10.36 -7.66
N SER A 126 -0.03 10.79 -6.49
CA SER A 126 1.23 11.54 -6.29
C SER A 126 2.46 10.65 -6.39
N GLY A 127 2.29 9.31 -6.33
CA GLY A 127 3.37 8.34 -6.29
C GLY A 127 3.78 7.95 -4.87
N LEU A 128 2.96 8.25 -3.85
CA LEU A 128 3.18 7.74 -2.50
C LEU A 128 3.01 6.21 -2.52
N PRO A 129 3.98 5.43 -2.00
CA PRO A 129 3.86 3.98 -1.94
C PRO A 129 2.60 3.56 -1.17
N SER A 130 1.81 2.65 -1.73
CA SER A 130 0.60 2.15 -1.09
C SER A 130 0.89 1.37 0.20
N THR A 131 2.11 0.85 0.35
CA THR A 131 2.64 0.21 1.56
C THR A 131 2.78 1.16 2.74
N LEU A 132 2.88 2.47 2.48
CA LEU A 132 3.01 3.52 3.50
C LEU A 132 1.70 4.27 3.75
N LEU A 133 0.56 3.80 3.22
CA LEU A 133 -0.71 4.52 3.24
C LEU A 133 -1.87 3.67 3.78
N ALA A 134 -2.63 4.24 4.70
CA ALA A 134 -3.95 3.76 5.10
C ALA A 134 -5.05 4.76 4.66
N GLU A 135 -5.91 4.35 3.72
CA GLU A 135 -7.06 5.13 3.26
C GLU A 135 -8.32 4.73 4.03
N LEU A 136 -8.54 5.35 5.20
CA LEU A 136 -9.57 4.93 6.15
C LEU A 136 -11.00 5.05 5.62
N HIS A 137 -11.27 6.05 4.78
CA HIS A 137 -12.61 6.27 4.21
C HIS A 137 -12.74 5.73 2.79
N GLY A 138 -11.74 4.93 2.34
CA GLY A 138 -11.64 4.43 0.99
C GLY A 138 -11.14 5.47 -0.01
N ASN A 139 -11.25 5.12 -1.28
CA ASN A 139 -10.73 5.89 -2.41
C ASN A 139 -11.70 5.80 -3.59
N SER A 140 -12.05 6.95 -4.17
CA SER A 140 -13.07 7.06 -5.23
C SER A 140 -12.70 6.34 -6.52
N ASN A 141 -11.41 6.02 -6.67
CA ASN A 141 -10.80 5.41 -7.83
C ASN A 141 -10.40 3.95 -7.57
N LEU A 142 -10.65 3.43 -6.36
CA LEU A 142 -10.22 2.10 -5.95
C LEU A 142 -11.40 1.13 -5.90
N GLU A 143 -11.17 -0.06 -6.45
CA GLU A 143 -12.05 -1.22 -6.32
C GLU A 143 -11.33 -2.36 -5.63
N THR A 144 -12.05 -3.17 -4.87
CA THR A 144 -11.50 -4.35 -4.21
C THR A 144 -12.34 -5.58 -4.52
N CYS A 145 -11.67 -6.70 -4.79
CA CYS A 145 -12.34 -7.98 -4.87
C CYS A 145 -12.61 -8.54 -3.46
N LYS A 146 -13.87 -8.78 -3.10
CA LYS A 146 -14.20 -9.37 -1.78
C LYS A 146 -13.81 -10.84 -1.63
N LYS A 147 -13.45 -11.54 -2.72
CA LYS A 147 -13.08 -12.96 -2.70
C LYS A 147 -11.58 -13.18 -2.55
N CYS A 148 -10.75 -12.45 -3.29
CA CYS A 148 -9.29 -12.62 -3.30
C CYS A 148 -8.53 -11.36 -2.87
N HIS A 149 -9.24 -10.33 -2.41
CA HIS A 149 -8.70 -9.08 -1.85
C HIS A 149 -7.82 -8.25 -2.81
N THR A 150 -7.69 -8.64 -4.08
CA THR A 150 -6.97 -7.84 -5.08
C THR A 150 -7.62 -6.45 -5.22
N LYS A 151 -6.78 -5.42 -5.11
CA LYS A 151 -7.14 -4.01 -5.23
C LYS A 151 -6.84 -3.54 -6.66
N TYR A 152 -7.75 -2.75 -7.23
CA TYR A 152 -7.63 -2.20 -8.59
C TYR A 152 -7.82 -0.69 -8.53
N LEU A 153 -6.74 0.06 -8.74
CA LEU A 153 -6.80 1.49 -8.92
C LEU A 153 -7.20 1.80 -10.37
N ARG A 154 -8.08 2.78 -10.55
CA ARG A 154 -8.64 3.19 -11.84
C ARG A 154 -8.39 4.68 -12.05
N ASP A 155 -8.30 5.09 -13.31
CA ASP A 155 -8.20 6.53 -13.59
C ASP A 155 -9.53 7.26 -13.39
N TYR A 156 -10.65 6.53 -13.43
CA TYR A 156 -11.99 7.05 -13.26
C TYR A 156 -12.61 6.69 -11.91
N ARG A 157 -13.71 7.38 -11.57
CA ARG A 157 -14.51 7.07 -10.37
C ARG A 157 -15.16 5.69 -10.50
N THR A 158 -14.93 4.82 -9.53
CA THR A 158 -15.31 3.41 -9.60
C THR A 158 -16.78 3.16 -9.28
N ARG A 159 -17.36 3.98 -8.41
CA ARG A 159 -18.75 3.80 -7.99
C ARG A 159 -19.73 3.88 -9.16
N THR A 160 -20.45 2.78 -9.42
CA THR A 160 -21.54 2.70 -10.41
C THR A 160 -22.92 2.56 -9.77
N ALA A 161 -22.98 2.20 -8.50
CA ALA A 161 -24.23 1.91 -7.79
C ALA A 161 -25.05 3.17 -7.49
N LYS A 162 -26.38 3.06 -7.64
CA LYS A 162 -27.34 4.15 -7.36
C LYS A 162 -27.67 4.28 -5.87
N LYS A 163 -27.68 3.17 -5.13
CA LYS A 163 -27.98 3.13 -3.70
C LYS A 163 -26.71 3.39 -2.90
N VAL A 164 -26.81 4.06 -1.75
CA VAL A 164 -25.65 4.48 -0.93
C VAL A 164 -24.84 3.30 -0.40
N HIS A 165 -25.48 2.25 0.10
CA HIS A 165 -24.80 1.08 0.70
C HIS A 165 -24.59 -0.09 -0.28
N ASP A 166 -24.85 0.15 -1.56
CA ASP A 166 -24.48 -0.79 -2.61
C ASP A 166 -23.12 -0.38 -3.17
N HIS A 167 -22.14 -1.25 -3.00
CA HIS A 167 -20.77 -1.05 -3.49
C HIS A 167 -20.45 -1.93 -4.68
N ALA A 168 -21.37 -2.80 -5.11
CA ALA A 168 -21.09 -3.68 -6.23
C ALA A 168 -20.89 -2.85 -7.50
N THR A 169 -19.76 -3.09 -8.16
CA THR A 169 -19.47 -2.49 -9.45
C THR A 169 -19.89 -3.43 -10.57
N THR A 170 -19.96 -2.94 -11.79
CA THR A 170 -20.26 -3.77 -12.96
C THR A 170 -19.05 -4.58 -13.47
N ARG A 171 -17.88 -4.45 -12.81
CA ARG A 171 -16.60 -5.00 -13.27
C ARG A 171 -16.24 -6.29 -12.53
N LYS A 172 -15.42 -7.12 -13.19
CA LYS A 172 -14.97 -8.43 -12.68
C LYS A 172 -13.49 -8.42 -12.33
N CYS A 173 -13.14 -9.16 -11.28
CA CYS A 173 -11.76 -9.38 -10.89
C CYS A 173 -11.02 -10.21 -11.95
N THR A 174 -9.87 -9.73 -12.41
CA THR A 174 -9.03 -10.42 -13.41
C THR A 174 -8.40 -11.71 -12.87
N LYS A 175 -8.29 -11.87 -11.54
CA LYS A 175 -7.69 -13.04 -10.89
C LYS A 175 -8.71 -14.17 -10.63
N CYS A 176 -9.93 -13.84 -10.19
CA CYS A 176 -10.90 -14.85 -9.73
C CYS A 176 -12.30 -14.73 -10.35
N GLY A 177 -12.53 -13.75 -11.23
CA GLY A 177 -13.81 -13.55 -11.93
C GLY A 177 -14.97 -12.98 -11.11
N SER A 178 -14.80 -12.80 -9.79
CA SER A 178 -15.85 -12.25 -8.90
C SER A 178 -16.09 -10.76 -9.14
N ILE A 179 -17.28 -10.28 -8.75
CA ILE A 179 -17.66 -8.87 -8.85
C ILE A 179 -16.77 -8.00 -7.96
N LEU A 180 -16.24 -6.91 -8.52
CA LEU A 180 -15.47 -5.90 -7.80
C LEU A 180 -16.40 -4.95 -7.04
N HIS A 181 -15.93 -4.41 -5.93
CA HIS A 181 -16.67 -3.45 -5.12
C HIS A 181 -15.89 -2.14 -4.96
N ASP A 182 -16.55 -0.99 -5.00
CA ASP A 182 -15.89 0.28 -4.66
C ASP A 182 -15.49 0.32 -3.18
N SER A 183 -14.44 1.06 -2.86
CA SER A 183 -13.87 1.11 -1.51
C SER A 183 -14.43 2.22 -0.61
N ILE A 184 -15.28 3.10 -1.14
CA ILE A 184 -15.78 4.28 -0.41
C ILE A 184 -16.55 3.84 0.82
N ILE A 185 -16.27 4.47 1.97
CA ILE A 185 -17.01 4.27 3.21
C ILE A 185 -18.05 5.36 3.38
N ASN A 186 -19.31 4.98 3.57
CA ASN A 186 -20.43 5.87 3.86
C ASN A 186 -20.74 5.91 5.36
N PHE A 187 -21.54 6.89 5.77
CA PHE A 187 -22.03 6.96 7.15
C PHE A 187 -22.80 5.68 7.54
N GLY A 188 -22.46 5.13 8.70
CA GLY A 188 -23.06 3.90 9.22
C GLY A 188 -22.34 2.63 8.80
N GLU A 189 -21.29 2.73 7.97
CA GLU A 189 -20.41 1.61 7.62
C GLU A 189 -19.18 1.59 8.52
N ASN A 190 -18.61 0.39 8.73
CA ASN A 190 -17.35 0.24 9.44
C ASN A 190 -16.18 0.67 8.56
N LEU A 191 -15.17 1.29 9.18
CA LEU A 191 -13.89 1.51 8.53
C LEU A 191 -13.25 0.15 8.18
N PRO A 192 -12.41 0.08 7.12
CA PRO A 192 -11.77 -1.16 6.76
C PRO A 192 -10.76 -1.57 7.84
N GLU A 193 -10.92 -2.79 8.37
CA GLU A 193 -10.24 -3.27 9.58
C GLU A 193 -8.72 -3.27 9.43
N TYR A 194 -8.20 -3.71 8.28
CA TYR A 194 -6.76 -3.77 8.03
C TYR A 194 -6.10 -2.39 8.08
N GLU A 195 -6.65 -1.41 7.37
CA GLU A 195 -6.13 -0.03 7.35
C GLU A 195 -6.27 0.63 8.72
N LEU A 196 -7.37 0.36 9.44
CA LEU A 196 -7.60 0.89 10.79
C LEU A 196 -6.60 0.32 11.80
N GLU A 197 -6.46 -1.01 11.88
CA GLU A 197 -5.50 -1.68 12.76
C GLU A 197 -4.07 -1.22 12.46
N THR A 198 -3.68 -1.22 11.18
CA THR A 198 -2.35 -0.77 10.76
C THR A 198 -2.09 0.68 11.18
N SER A 199 -3.10 1.55 11.08
CA SER A 199 -2.97 2.94 11.52
C SER A 199 -2.73 3.06 13.03
N PHE A 200 -3.42 2.27 13.86
CA PHE A 200 -3.17 2.23 15.30
C PHE A 200 -1.80 1.63 15.63
N ASP A 201 -1.38 0.54 14.96
CA ASP A 201 -0.05 -0.05 15.13
C ASP A 201 1.07 0.97 14.82
N HIS A 202 0.85 1.85 13.84
CA HIS A 202 1.77 2.94 13.52
C HIS A 202 1.70 4.08 14.55
N ALA A 203 0.50 4.42 15.05
CA ALA A 203 0.33 5.43 16.09
C ALA A 203 0.94 5.02 17.43
N GLU A 204 0.85 3.75 17.83
CA GLU A 204 1.46 3.23 19.06
C GLU A 204 2.99 3.34 19.06
N ARG A 205 3.62 3.22 17.89
CA ARG A 205 5.07 3.36 17.73
C ARG A 205 5.54 4.79 17.53
N ALA A 206 4.65 5.68 17.09
CA ALA A 206 5.03 7.01 16.65
C ALA A 206 5.48 7.91 17.79
N ASP A 207 6.69 8.44 17.71
CA ASP A 207 7.18 9.49 18.61
C ASP A 207 6.90 10.90 18.07
N VAL A 208 6.53 11.01 16.79
CA VAL A 208 6.08 12.24 16.14
C VAL A 208 4.88 11.96 15.22
N CYS A 209 3.80 12.72 15.38
CA CYS A 209 2.63 12.68 14.50
C CYS A 209 2.26 14.10 14.05
N LEU A 210 2.25 14.32 12.74
CA LEU A 210 1.82 15.58 12.13
C LEU A 210 0.43 15.42 11.51
N VAL A 211 -0.56 16.11 12.05
CA VAL A 211 -1.89 16.23 11.46
C VAL A 211 -1.91 17.38 10.46
N LEU A 212 -2.40 17.15 9.25
CA LEU A 212 -2.54 18.16 8.19
C LEU A 212 -3.97 18.24 7.69
N GLY A 213 -4.59 19.42 7.81
CA GLY A 213 -5.85 19.73 7.14
C GLY A 213 -7.03 18.85 7.56
N SER A 214 -7.05 18.35 8.80
CA SER A 214 -8.18 17.61 9.37
C SER A 214 -8.79 18.37 10.54
N SER A 215 -10.12 18.39 10.61
CA SER A 215 -10.84 18.90 11.77
C SER A 215 -10.82 17.95 12.98
N LEU A 216 -10.38 16.70 12.79
CA LEU A 216 -10.30 15.66 13.83
C LEU A 216 -11.62 15.44 14.60
N ARG A 217 -12.73 15.28 13.88
CA ARG A 217 -14.08 15.10 14.46
C ARG A 217 -14.72 13.74 14.20
N VAL A 218 -14.08 12.91 13.39
CA VAL A 218 -14.66 11.64 12.95
C VAL A 218 -13.88 10.52 13.61
N THR A 219 -14.47 9.94 14.66
CA THR A 219 -14.00 8.73 15.33
C THR A 219 -14.43 7.49 14.55
N PRO A 220 -13.62 6.42 14.49
CA PRO A 220 -12.35 6.23 15.20
C PRO A 220 -11.11 6.83 14.51
N ALA A 221 -11.25 7.43 13.32
CA ALA A 221 -10.09 7.98 12.61
C ALA A 221 -9.36 9.08 13.41
N ALA A 222 -10.08 9.96 14.11
CA ALA A 222 -9.51 11.01 14.94
C ALA A 222 -8.77 10.48 16.20
N ASP A 223 -9.03 9.24 16.60
CA ASP A 223 -8.42 8.63 17.78
C ASP A 223 -6.97 8.19 17.50
N ILE A 224 -6.60 8.03 16.24
CA ILE A 224 -5.25 7.64 15.80
C ILE A 224 -4.21 8.72 16.18
N PRO A 225 -4.36 10.00 15.80
CA PRO A 225 -3.46 11.04 16.30
C PRO A 225 -3.62 11.29 17.81
N ALA A 226 -4.81 11.08 18.37
CA ALA A 226 -5.01 11.18 19.83
C ALA A 226 -4.13 10.18 20.58
N ARG A 227 -4.10 8.92 20.11
CA ARG A 227 -3.25 7.86 20.67
C ARG A 227 -1.79 8.29 20.81
N VAL A 228 -1.25 8.96 19.79
CA VAL A 228 0.14 9.46 19.81
C VAL A 228 0.35 10.48 20.92
N GLY A 229 -0.55 11.45 21.05
CA GLY A 229 -0.46 12.46 22.10
C GLY A 229 -0.66 11.87 23.50
N GLU A 230 -1.56 10.89 23.66
CA GLU A 230 -1.89 10.24 24.93
C GLU A 230 -0.73 9.43 25.50
N HIS A 231 0.04 8.73 24.65
CA HIS A 231 1.22 7.97 25.09
C HIS A 231 2.50 8.82 25.21
N GLY A 232 2.40 10.13 24.99
CA GLY A 232 3.47 11.09 25.21
C GLY A 232 4.29 11.45 23.97
N GLY A 233 3.94 10.90 22.80
CA GLY A 233 4.49 11.31 21.51
C GLY A 233 4.21 12.79 21.18
N LYS A 234 5.00 13.35 20.26
CA LYS A 234 4.82 14.74 19.83
C LYS A 234 3.71 14.80 18.79
N LEU A 235 2.50 15.14 19.25
CA LEU A 235 1.37 15.47 18.38
C LEU A 235 1.47 16.92 17.91
N ILE A 236 1.53 17.15 16.61
CA ILE A 236 1.51 18.46 15.96
C ILE A 236 0.27 18.57 15.09
N ILE A 237 -0.42 19.70 15.14
CA ILE A 237 -1.64 19.94 14.37
C ILE A 237 -1.44 21.16 13.46
N GLY A 238 -1.32 20.92 12.16
CA GLY A 238 -1.36 21.91 11.09
C GLY A 238 -2.76 22.07 10.53
N ASN A 239 -3.51 23.08 10.96
CA ASN A 239 -4.87 23.34 10.50
C ASN A 239 -5.26 24.82 10.69
N LEU A 240 -6.07 25.36 9.77
CA LEU A 240 -6.59 26.74 9.91
C LEU A 240 -7.54 26.87 11.10
N GLN A 241 -8.41 25.87 11.30
CA GLN A 241 -9.39 25.85 12.37
C GLN A 241 -8.84 25.14 13.61
N LEU A 242 -9.34 25.50 14.79
CA LEU A 242 -9.08 24.74 16.01
C LEU A 242 -9.69 23.34 15.92
N THR A 243 -8.99 22.35 16.48
CA THR A 243 -9.45 20.96 16.51
C THR A 243 -9.76 20.51 17.94
N PRO A 244 -10.55 19.44 18.14
CA PRO A 244 -10.81 18.89 19.48
C PRO A 244 -9.53 18.50 20.24
N LEU A 245 -8.47 18.10 19.52
CA LEU A 245 -7.20 17.68 20.12
C LEU A 245 -6.20 18.83 20.36
N LYS A 246 -6.59 20.10 20.19
CA LYS A 246 -5.67 21.26 20.30
C LYS A 246 -4.88 21.30 21.60
N ASN A 247 -5.48 20.87 22.71
CA ASN A 247 -4.86 20.89 24.04
C ASN A 247 -3.92 19.70 24.27
N LEU A 248 -4.12 18.61 23.52
CA LEU A 248 -3.26 17.44 23.54
C LEU A 248 -2.00 17.65 22.67
N ALA A 249 -2.13 18.46 21.62
CA ALA A 249 -1.03 18.79 20.72
C ALA A 249 0.09 19.56 21.44
N LYS A 250 1.33 19.15 21.20
CA LYS A 250 2.54 19.87 21.65
C LYS A 250 2.77 21.15 20.84
N LEU A 251 2.26 21.18 19.61
CA LEU A 251 2.38 22.34 18.71
C LEU A 251 1.14 22.44 17.83
N ASN A 252 0.49 23.61 17.83
CA ASN A 252 -0.58 23.94 16.89
C ASN A 252 -0.03 24.96 15.88
N ILE A 253 -0.13 24.66 14.59
CA ILE A 253 0.33 25.52 13.49
C ILE A 253 -0.89 25.93 12.68
N HIS A 254 -1.10 27.24 12.58
CA HIS A 254 -2.24 27.81 11.87
C HIS A 254 -1.78 28.40 10.55
N ALA A 255 -1.80 27.59 9.50
CA ALA A 255 -1.39 27.98 8.15
C ALA A 255 -2.10 27.13 7.10
N LEU A 256 -2.07 27.59 5.85
CA LEU A 256 -2.39 26.74 4.71
C LEU A 256 -1.40 25.57 4.66
N CYS A 257 -1.90 24.34 4.43
CA CYS A 257 -1.08 23.13 4.45
C CYS A 257 0.13 23.24 3.49
N ASP A 258 -0.07 23.77 2.29
CA ASP A 258 1.02 23.95 1.32
C ASP A 258 2.09 24.95 1.81
N ASN A 259 1.72 26.01 2.53
CA ASN A 259 2.69 26.96 3.08
C ASN A 259 3.48 26.33 4.23
N LEU A 260 2.79 25.60 5.12
CA LEU A 260 3.42 24.83 6.20
C LEU A 260 4.43 23.85 5.61
N MET A 261 4.03 23.03 4.63
CA MET A 261 4.89 22.01 4.04
C MET A 261 6.04 22.59 3.23
N ARG A 262 5.84 23.69 2.47
CA ARG A 262 6.97 24.39 1.81
C ARG A 262 8.01 24.85 2.82
N GLY A 263 7.55 25.50 3.89
CA GLY A 263 8.43 25.99 4.94
C GLY A 263 9.16 24.84 5.65
N LEU A 264 8.44 23.77 6.02
CA LEU A 264 9.03 22.59 6.64
C LEU A 264 10.09 21.93 5.73
N MET A 265 9.77 21.71 4.47
CA MET A 265 10.69 21.08 3.51
C MET A 265 11.93 21.94 3.28
N ALA A 266 11.78 23.27 3.26
CA ALA A 266 12.92 24.19 3.22
C ALA A 266 13.79 24.10 4.49
N LYS A 267 13.20 23.98 5.68
CA LYS A 267 13.98 23.76 6.92
C LYS A 267 14.71 22.41 6.87
N LEU A 268 14.10 21.37 6.31
CA LEU A 268 14.71 20.04 6.17
C LEU A 268 15.74 19.94 5.03
N ASP A 269 15.88 20.98 4.21
CA ASP A 269 16.70 20.98 2.98
C ASP A 269 16.31 19.88 1.98
N ILE A 270 15.00 19.64 1.85
CA ILE A 270 14.45 18.65 0.91
C ILE A 270 13.63 19.39 -0.16
N PRO A 271 14.02 19.33 -1.45
CA PRO A 271 13.26 19.97 -2.51
C PRO A 271 11.93 19.23 -2.73
N ILE A 272 10.88 19.98 -3.07
CA ILE A 272 9.58 19.39 -3.46
C ILE A 272 9.53 19.37 -4.99
N PRO A 273 9.46 18.19 -5.64
CA PRO A 273 9.41 18.10 -7.09
C PRO A 273 8.07 18.59 -7.62
N GLU A 274 8.07 18.99 -8.90
CA GLU A 274 6.82 19.11 -9.64
C GLU A 274 6.22 17.73 -9.90
N TRP A 275 4.90 17.65 -9.88
CA TRP A 275 4.21 16.39 -10.19
C TRP A 275 4.24 16.11 -11.70
N GLU A 276 4.62 14.88 -12.06
CA GLU A 276 4.46 14.31 -13.39
C GLU A 276 3.49 13.12 -13.31
N LEU A 277 2.63 12.99 -14.32
CA LEU A 277 1.77 11.83 -14.46
C LEU A 277 2.60 10.63 -14.91
N HIS A 278 2.70 9.60 -14.07
CA HIS A 278 3.40 8.36 -14.41
C HIS A 278 2.40 7.29 -14.88
N ARG A 279 2.62 6.74 -16.07
CA ARG A 279 1.85 5.64 -16.65
C ARG A 279 2.76 4.47 -16.94
N ARG A 280 2.34 3.26 -16.55
CA ARG A 280 3.00 2.01 -16.89
C ARG A 280 2.11 1.21 -17.83
N ILE A 281 2.66 0.79 -18.96
CA ILE A 281 1.93 0.02 -19.97
C ILE A 281 2.74 -1.21 -20.35
N ARG A 282 2.05 -2.34 -20.56
CA ARG A 282 2.63 -3.55 -21.14
C ARG A 282 1.95 -3.85 -22.45
N ILE A 283 2.77 -4.14 -23.46
CA ILE A 283 2.32 -4.54 -24.77
C ILE A 283 3.01 -5.84 -25.15
N THR A 284 2.23 -6.84 -25.53
CA THR A 284 2.73 -8.16 -25.90
C THR A 284 2.17 -8.55 -27.25
N ILE A 285 3.02 -9.03 -28.15
CA ILE A 285 2.62 -9.72 -29.37
C ILE A 285 2.97 -11.19 -29.17
N GLN A 286 1.98 -12.06 -29.21
CA GLN A 286 2.18 -13.50 -29.16
C GLN A 286 1.19 -14.21 -30.08
N ASN A 287 1.68 -15.09 -30.95
CA ASN A 287 0.84 -15.87 -31.88
C ASN A 287 -0.12 -14.99 -32.70
N GLN A 288 0.37 -13.86 -33.22
CA GLN A 288 -0.41 -12.85 -33.97
C GLN A 288 -1.48 -12.13 -33.14
N THR A 289 -1.49 -12.29 -31.82
CA THR A 289 -2.37 -11.55 -30.92
C THR A 289 -1.57 -10.44 -30.23
N LEU A 290 -2.01 -9.20 -30.43
CA LEU A 290 -1.57 -8.03 -29.70
C LEU A 290 -2.40 -7.90 -28.43
N SER A 291 -1.73 -7.85 -27.29
CA SER A 291 -2.29 -7.59 -25.98
C SER A 291 -1.72 -6.29 -25.43
N ILE A 292 -2.57 -5.35 -25.05
CA ILE A 292 -2.19 -4.06 -24.47
C ILE A 292 -2.87 -3.91 -23.11
N MET A 293 -2.11 -3.54 -22.09
CA MET A 293 -2.60 -3.38 -20.72
C MET A 293 -1.96 -2.17 -20.06
N GLY A 294 -2.76 -1.34 -19.39
CA GLY A 294 -2.25 -0.40 -18.40
C GLY A 294 -2.00 -1.14 -17.08
N LEU A 295 -0.93 -0.80 -16.38
CA LEU A 295 -0.52 -1.46 -15.15
C LEU A 295 -0.44 -0.47 -13.99
N ASP A 296 -0.71 -0.97 -12.80
CA ASP A 296 -0.33 -0.29 -11.57
C ASP A 296 1.19 -0.06 -11.54
N LEU A 297 1.60 1.07 -10.97
CA LEU A 297 3.00 1.49 -10.99
C LEU A 297 3.90 0.53 -10.21
N ASN A 298 3.36 -0.05 -9.13
CA ASN A 298 4.12 -0.88 -8.20
C ASN A 298 3.73 -2.36 -8.31
N GLN A 299 2.53 -2.66 -8.82
CA GLN A 299 2.00 -4.03 -8.87
C GLN A 299 1.71 -4.49 -10.30
N ASP A 300 1.81 -5.80 -10.54
CA ASP A 300 1.42 -6.39 -11.83
C ASP A 300 -0.10 -6.62 -11.91
N ILE A 301 -0.85 -5.53 -11.75
CA ILE A 301 -2.32 -5.50 -11.74
C ILE A 301 -2.79 -4.52 -12.81
N ALA A 302 -3.85 -4.90 -13.52
CA ALA A 302 -4.46 -4.06 -14.55
C ALA A 302 -4.96 -2.72 -13.98
N TYR A 303 -4.54 -1.63 -14.61
CA TYR A 303 -4.92 -0.26 -14.33
C TYR A 303 -5.54 0.37 -15.58
N SER A 304 -6.77 0.88 -15.44
CA SER A 304 -7.56 1.34 -16.59
C SER A 304 -7.19 2.74 -17.06
N LEU A 305 -6.25 2.77 -18.01
CA LEU A 305 -5.62 3.99 -18.52
C LEU A 305 -6.25 4.55 -19.80
N PHE A 306 -6.82 3.67 -20.63
CA PHE A 306 -7.17 4.02 -22.01
C PHE A 306 -8.66 4.30 -22.16
N SER A 307 -8.99 5.29 -22.98
CA SER A 307 -10.35 5.51 -23.49
C SER A 307 -10.56 4.85 -24.85
N THR A 308 -9.52 4.80 -25.68
CA THR A 308 -9.53 4.19 -27.01
C THR A 308 -8.11 3.79 -27.40
N ILE A 309 -7.99 2.74 -28.20
CA ILE A 309 -6.73 2.38 -28.86
C ILE A 309 -6.99 2.23 -30.35
N ARG A 310 -6.11 2.77 -31.18
CA ARG A 310 -6.12 2.54 -32.63
C ARG A 310 -4.89 1.76 -33.03
N ILE A 311 -5.07 0.75 -33.87
CA ILE A 311 -3.99 -0.12 -34.30
C ILE A 311 -3.83 0.07 -35.81
N LEU A 312 -2.64 0.48 -36.22
CA LEU A 312 -2.26 0.61 -37.61
C LEU A 312 -1.19 -0.44 -37.90
N VAL A 313 -1.48 -1.34 -38.84
CA VAL A 313 -0.52 -2.35 -39.30
C VAL A 313 0.03 -1.89 -40.64
N ARG A 314 1.36 -1.78 -40.76
CA ARG A 314 2.05 -1.51 -42.02
C ARG A 314 2.78 -2.75 -42.49
N GLU A 315 2.52 -3.13 -43.74
CA GLU A 315 3.12 -4.29 -44.41
C GLU A 315 3.79 -3.79 -45.70
N GLY A 316 5.11 -3.55 -45.66
CA GLY A 316 5.83 -2.90 -46.77
C GLY A 316 5.35 -1.46 -47.04
N THR A 317 4.89 -1.18 -48.26
CA THR A 317 4.29 0.12 -48.64
C THR A 317 2.79 0.19 -48.39
N GLU A 318 2.14 -0.93 -48.06
CA GLU A 318 0.71 -0.97 -47.77
C GLU A 318 0.45 -0.70 -46.29
N SER A 319 -0.61 0.05 -46.01
CA SER A 319 -1.05 0.36 -44.65
C SER A 319 -2.52 -0.01 -44.47
N LYS A 320 -2.83 -0.76 -43.42
CA LYS A 320 -4.20 -1.11 -43.05
C LYS A 320 -4.51 -0.61 -41.65
N TYR A 321 -5.52 0.24 -41.54
CA TYR A 321 -6.06 0.68 -40.25
C TYR A 321 -7.07 -0.35 -39.74
N ASP A 322 -6.90 -0.79 -38.49
CA ASP A 322 -7.93 -1.47 -37.73
C ASP A 322 -8.15 -0.69 -36.42
N SER A 323 -9.26 0.06 -36.35
CA SER A 323 -9.61 0.84 -35.17
C SER A 323 -10.58 0.04 -34.30
N LYS A 324 -10.18 -0.24 -33.05
CA LYS A 324 -11.07 -0.88 -32.07
C LYS A 324 -11.35 0.10 -30.93
N THR A 325 -12.55 0.69 -30.91
CA THR A 325 -13.02 1.42 -29.73
C THR A 325 -13.17 0.43 -28.58
N ILE A 326 -12.44 0.66 -27.50
CA ILE A 326 -12.43 -0.24 -26.35
C ILE A 326 -13.51 0.20 -25.37
N LYS A 327 -14.37 -0.75 -25.00
CA LYS A 327 -15.32 -0.62 -23.91
C LYS A 327 -14.75 -1.39 -22.72
N ASP A 328 -14.04 -0.68 -21.84
CA ASP A 328 -13.83 -1.01 -20.42
C ASP A 328 -13.31 -2.42 -20.04
N VAL A 329 -12.48 -3.05 -20.87
CA VAL A 329 -11.86 -4.35 -20.55
C VAL A 329 -10.35 -4.30 -20.80
N GLU A 330 -9.57 -4.56 -19.76
CA GLU A 330 -8.13 -4.81 -19.83
C GLU A 330 -7.82 -6.23 -19.34
N PRO A 331 -6.88 -6.95 -20.00
CA PRO A 331 -6.11 -6.54 -21.16
C PRO A 331 -6.96 -6.39 -22.43
N ILE A 332 -6.51 -5.52 -23.32
CA ILE A 332 -7.10 -5.31 -24.63
C ILE A 332 -6.42 -6.26 -25.59
N GLU A 333 -7.17 -7.26 -26.05
CA GLU A 333 -6.69 -8.22 -27.04
C GLU A 333 -7.19 -7.89 -28.45
N HIS A 334 -6.28 -7.95 -29.41
CA HIS A 334 -6.53 -7.72 -30.82
C HIS A 334 -5.74 -8.73 -31.67
N LYS A 335 -6.46 -9.52 -32.47
CA LYS A 335 -5.83 -10.46 -33.40
C LYS A 335 -5.42 -9.73 -34.68
N ILE A 336 -4.11 -9.64 -34.91
CA ILE A 336 -3.55 -9.03 -36.11
C ILE A 336 -3.74 -10.01 -37.28
N LYS A 337 -4.33 -9.53 -38.37
CA LYS A 337 -4.48 -10.31 -39.61
C LYS A 337 -3.22 -10.15 -40.46
N ILE A 338 -2.55 -11.25 -40.78
CA ILE A 338 -1.39 -11.31 -41.66
C ILE A 338 -1.86 -11.71 -43.06
N ASN A 339 -1.48 -10.93 -44.08
CA ASN A 339 -1.66 -11.36 -45.48
C ASN A 339 -0.45 -12.15 -45.98
N ASN A 340 0.78 -11.70 -45.70
CA ASN A 340 2.02 -12.43 -46.05
C ASN A 340 3.01 -12.51 -44.87
N PRO A 341 3.27 -13.70 -44.29
CA PRO A 341 4.13 -13.86 -43.11
C PRO A 341 5.61 -13.54 -43.33
N ASN A 342 6.06 -13.37 -44.58
CA ASN A 342 7.46 -13.08 -44.90
C ASN A 342 7.79 -11.57 -44.97
N ASN A 343 6.78 -10.69 -44.93
CA ASN A 343 7.02 -9.24 -44.96
C ASN A 343 7.40 -8.72 -43.57
N GLN A 344 8.34 -7.76 -43.53
CA GLN A 344 8.62 -7.01 -42.32
C GLN A 344 7.39 -6.15 -41.99
N MET A 345 6.75 -6.43 -40.85
CA MET A 345 5.57 -5.71 -40.39
C MET A 345 5.88 -4.86 -39.19
N ASP A 346 5.42 -3.62 -39.25
CA ASP A 346 5.44 -2.68 -38.13
C ASP A 346 4.01 -2.47 -37.64
N VAL A 347 3.79 -2.64 -36.34
CA VAL A 347 2.52 -2.34 -35.68
C VAL A 347 2.67 -1.01 -34.97
N TYR A 348 1.83 -0.04 -35.33
CA TYR A 348 1.71 1.25 -34.66
C TYR A 348 0.45 1.22 -33.81
N VAL A 349 0.60 1.56 -32.53
CA VAL A 349 -0.50 1.61 -31.58
C VAL A 349 -0.64 3.05 -31.10
N GLU A 350 -1.77 3.67 -31.37
CA GLU A 350 -2.14 4.98 -30.83
C GLU A 350 -2.94 4.78 -29.55
N LEU A 351 -2.40 5.27 -28.43
CA LEU A 351 -3.00 5.21 -27.11
C LEU A 351 -3.74 6.51 -26.84
N HIS A 352 -5.07 6.45 -26.72
CA HIS A 352 -5.89 7.55 -26.24
C HIS A 352 -6.20 7.32 -24.76
N TRP A 353 -5.87 8.32 -23.95
CA TRP A 353 -5.99 8.26 -22.49
C TRP A 353 -7.41 8.58 -22.02
N GLN A 354 -7.70 8.30 -20.75
CA GLN A 354 -8.92 8.79 -20.08
C GLN A 354 -8.99 10.33 -20.02
N GLY A 355 -7.86 11.03 -20.21
CA GLY A 355 -7.84 12.43 -20.62
C GLY A 355 -8.09 13.42 -19.50
N HIS A 356 -7.58 13.16 -18.30
CA HIS A 356 -7.82 14.02 -17.12
C HIS A 356 -6.98 15.30 -17.12
N TYR A 357 -5.85 15.32 -17.85
CA TYR A 357 -4.86 16.38 -17.84
C TYR A 357 -4.49 16.86 -19.25
N ASN A 358 -5.40 16.65 -20.22
CA ASN A 358 -5.17 16.90 -21.65
C ASN A 358 -3.98 16.12 -22.22
N GLU A 359 -3.80 14.88 -21.77
CA GLU A 359 -2.74 14.01 -22.27
C GLU A 359 -2.81 13.85 -23.81
N PRO A 360 -1.74 14.17 -24.57
CA PRO A 360 -1.75 13.95 -26.01
C PRO A 360 -1.67 12.46 -26.33
N VAL A 361 -2.17 12.08 -27.50
CA VAL A 361 -2.11 10.71 -28.01
C VAL A 361 -0.65 10.25 -28.04
N TYR A 362 -0.40 9.05 -27.53
CA TYR A 362 0.92 8.44 -27.57
C TYR A 362 0.96 7.33 -28.62
N THR A 363 1.85 7.45 -29.60
CA THR A 363 2.02 6.43 -30.65
C THR A 363 3.26 5.61 -30.37
N ILE A 364 3.08 4.29 -30.25
CA ILE A 364 4.18 3.35 -30.07
C ILE A 364 4.33 2.45 -31.30
N LYS A 365 5.58 2.34 -31.77
CA LYS A 365 5.97 1.40 -32.82
C LYS A 365 6.45 0.11 -32.19
N ILE A 366 5.90 -1.02 -32.65
CA ILE A 366 6.21 -2.36 -32.16
C ILE A 366 6.54 -3.24 -33.36
N PRO A 367 7.72 -3.91 -33.38
CA PRO A 367 8.02 -4.87 -34.41
C PRO A 367 7.06 -6.07 -34.29
N PHE A 368 6.59 -6.58 -35.43
CA PHE A 368 5.72 -7.76 -35.46
C PHE A 368 6.51 -9.05 -35.20
N THR A 369 6.98 -9.20 -33.97
CA THR A 369 7.73 -10.35 -33.47
C THR A 369 7.15 -10.79 -32.14
N ASN A 370 7.22 -12.08 -31.81
CA ASN A 370 6.86 -12.55 -30.48
C ASN A 370 7.72 -11.82 -29.44
N SER A 371 7.12 -10.86 -28.75
CA SER A 371 7.84 -9.93 -27.88
C SER A 371 6.89 -9.33 -26.85
N SER A 372 7.45 -8.98 -25.71
CA SER A 372 6.77 -8.18 -24.69
C SER A 372 7.60 -6.92 -24.45
N LYS A 373 6.95 -5.78 -24.44
CA LYS A 373 7.54 -4.48 -24.13
C LYS A 373 6.75 -3.84 -23.01
N GLU A 374 7.44 -3.49 -21.94
CA GLU A 374 6.92 -2.64 -20.88
C GLU A 374 7.46 -1.23 -21.06
N VAL A 375 6.62 -0.22 -20.86
CA VAL A 375 6.95 1.19 -21.08
C VAL A 375 6.48 2.01 -19.90
N HIS A 376 7.39 2.86 -19.39
CA HIS A 376 7.08 3.86 -18.38
C HIS A 376 7.08 5.23 -19.06
N LEU A 377 5.93 5.91 -18.97
CA LEU A 377 5.69 7.20 -19.57
C LEU A 377 5.44 8.24 -18.49
N PHE A 378 6.11 9.38 -18.62
CA PHE A 378 5.96 10.53 -17.73
C PHE A 378 5.39 11.69 -18.53
N TYR A 379 4.25 12.23 -18.10
CA TYR A 379 3.63 13.40 -18.71
C TYR A 379 3.65 14.58 -17.76
N ASN A 380 4.15 15.72 -18.25
CA ASN A 380 4.13 16.96 -17.50
C ASN A 380 2.94 17.83 -17.99
N PRO A 381 1.88 18.02 -17.16
CA PRO A 381 0.69 18.77 -17.57
C PRO A 381 0.94 20.25 -17.87
N LYS A 382 2.04 20.84 -17.38
CA LYS A 382 2.36 22.24 -17.65
C LYS A 382 2.99 22.41 -19.03
N THR A 383 3.84 21.48 -19.44
CA THR A 383 4.54 21.55 -20.73
C THR A 383 3.79 20.84 -21.86
N GLY A 384 2.90 19.90 -21.51
CA GLY A 384 2.16 19.09 -22.48
C GLY A 384 3.00 17.97 -23.11
N ASN A 385 4.19 17.67 -22.58
CA ASN A 385 5.12 16.71 -23.18
C ASN A 385 5.17 15.37 -22.45
N TRP A 386 5.32 14.30 -23.25
CA TRP A 386 5.64 12.96 -22.77
C TRP A 386 7.15 12.73 -22.76
N ARG A 387 7.60 11.95 -21.78
CA ARG A 387 8.95 11.38 -21.71
C ARG A 387 8.85 9.88 -21.47
N GLU A 388 9.45 9.08 -22.34
CA GLU A 388 9.60 7.62 -22.14
C GLU A 388 10.87 7.37 -21.31
N GLN A 389 10.75 6.62 -20.22
CA GLN A 389 11.90 6.05 -19.52
C GLN A 389 12.19 4.67 -20.12
N ARG A 390 13.36 4.54 -20.74
CA ARG A 390 13.86 3.24 -21.18
C ARG A 390 14.30 2.45 -19.95
N ILE A 391 13.55 1.41 -19.60
CA ILE A 391 14.06 0.36 -18.73
C ILE A 391 15.04 -0.45 -19.58
N LEU A 392 16.31 -0.52 -19.14
CA LEU A 392 17.28 -1.44 -19.74
C LEU A 392 16.79 -2.85 -19.46
N ASN A 393 16.11 -3.46 -20.43
CA ASN A 393 15.86 -4.89 -20.39
C ASN A 393 17.21 -5.61 -20.43
N MET A 394 17.65 -6.18 -19.30
CA MET A 394 18.63 -7.26 -19.36
C MET A 394 17.98 -8.39 -20.15
N GLY A 395 18.65 -8.79 -21.22
CA GLY A 395 18.07 -9.53 -22.33
C GLY A 395 17.39 -10.84 -21.94
N SER A 396 16.32 -11.12 -22.68
CA SER A 396 15.71 -12.44 -22.79
C SER A 396 16.73 -13.45 -23.30
N ASN A 397 17.17 -14.37 -22.44
CA ASN A 397 17.66 -15.67 -22.87
C ASN A 397 16.76 -16.76 -22.28
N THR A 398 16.18 -17.52 -23.20
CA THR A 398 15.37 -18.70 -22.95
C THR A 398 16.21 -19.79 -22.31
N SER A 399 16.12 -19.90 -20.99
CA SER A 399 16.35 -21.12 -20.22
C SER A 399 15.78 -20.86 -18.84
N GLN A 400 14.92 -21.76 -18.34
CA GLN A 400 14.28 -21.67 -17.01
C GLN A 400 15.28 -21.17 -15.96
N SER A 401 15.20 -19.88 -15.61
CA SER A 401 15.99 -19.28 -14.54
C SER A 401 15.21 -19.35 -13.23
N PRO A 402 15.87 -19.51 -12.07
CA PRO A 402 15.22 -19.36 -10.78
C PRO A 402 14.60 -17.96 -10.68
N ALA A 403 13.42 -17.86 -10.06
CA ALA A 403 12.64 -16.63 -10.01
C ALA A 403 13.46 -15.45 -9.44
N GLU A 404 13.54 -14.35 -10.21
CA GLU A 404 14.12 -13.09 -9.72
C GLU A 404 13.28 -12.53 -8.56
N LEU A 405 13.92 -11.84 -7.59
CA LEU A 405 13.20 -11.13 -6.53
C LEU A 405 12.26 -10.09 -7.15
N SER A 406 10.98 -10.14 -6.77
CA SER A 406 10.02 -9.13 -7.20
C SER A 406 10.30 -7.78 -6.51
N VAL A 407 9.80 -6.69 -7.09
CA VAL A 407 9.90 -5.35 -6.47
C VAL A 407 9.26 -5.35 -5.08
N ASP A 408 8.16 -6.08 -4.90
CA ASP A 408 7.51 -6.28 -3.59
C ASP A 408 8.43 -7.00 -2.59
N ASP A 409 9.21 -7.98 -3.04
CA ASP A 409 10.17 -8.67 -2.17
C ASP A 409 11.34 -7.73 -1.79
N ILE A 410 11.85 -6.94 -2.74
CA ILE A 410 12.93 -5.97 -2.50
C ILE A 410 12.47 -4.87 -1.55
N GLU A 411 11.27 -4.33 -1.76
CA GLU A 411 10.71 -3.27 -0.94
C GLU A 411 10.32 -3.79 0.46
N PHE A 412 9.79 -5.01 0.54
CA PHE A 412 9.56 -5.70 1.81
C PHE A 412 10.87 -5.89 2.59
N ILE A 413 11.92 -6.42 1.95
CA ILE A 413 13.21 -6.67 2.60
C ILE A 413 13.88 -5.35 2.99
N SER A 414 13.85 -4.35 2.12
CA SER A 414 14.40 -3.01 2.38
C SER A 414 13.74 -2.36 3.60
N THR A 415 12.41 -2.32 3.59
CA THR A 415 11.60 -1.71 4.66
C THR A 415 11.77 -2.47 5.98
N LYS A 416 11.83 -3.81 5.93
CA LYS A 416 11.89 -4.63 7.14
C LYS A 416 13.28 -4.77 7.70
N ALA A 417 14.32 -4.85 6.89
CA ALA A 417 15.71 -4.96 7.33
C ALA A 417 16.40 -3.59 7.55
N ASN A 418 15.70 -2.49 7.26
CA ASN A 418 16.21 -1.11 7.35
C ASN A 418 17.51 -0.91 6.53
N ILE A 419 17.48 -1.40 5.29
CA ILE A 419 18.60 -1.41 4.36
C ILE A 419 18.08 -0.92 3.02
N ASP A 420 18.81 -0.05 2.33
CA ASP A 420 18.36 0.49 1.06
C ASP A 420 18.22 -0.58 -0.05
N HIS A 421 17.40 -0.26 -1.06
CA HIS A 421 17.09 -1.16 -2.17
C HIS A 421 18.34 -1.62 -2.93
N GLU A 422 19.39 -0.80 -2.97
CA GLU A 422 20.63 -1.13 -3.68
C GLU A 422 21.44 -2.16 -2.89
N ASN A 423 21.51 -2.02 -1.58
CA ASN A 423 22.11 -3.01 -0.69
C ASN A 423 21.33 -4.33 -0.66
N VAL A 424 20.00 -4.31 -0.74
CA VAL A 424 19.18 -5.52 -0.91
C VAL A 424 19.50 -6.24 -2.23
N LYS A 425 19.66 -5.50 -3.33
CA LYS A 425 20.12 -6.06 -4.60
C LYS A 425 21.54 -6.60 -4.52
N ILE A 426 22.46 -5.90 -3.85
CA ILE A 426 23.83 -6.37 -3.62
C ILE A 426 23.84 -7.66 -2.80
N TRP A 427 22.99 -7.77 -1.78
CA TRP A 427 22.83 -8.99 -0.99
C TRP A 427 22.30 -10.14 -1.84
N TYR A 428 21.31 -9.87 -2.69
CA TYR A 428 20.77 -10.86 -3.61
C TYR A 428 21.81 -11.31 -4.64
N GLU A 429 22.56 -10.39 -5.24
CA GLU A 429 23.63 -10.72 -6.20
C GLU A 429 24.79 -11.48 -5.54
N LYS A 430 25.15 -11.13 -4.29
CA LYS A 430 26.13 -11.90 -3.50
C LYS A 430 25.64 -13.31 -3.19
N LEU A 431 24.36 -13.48 -2.86
CA LEU A 431 23.75 -14.79 -2.65
C LEU A 431 23.67 -15.60 -3.95
N LYS A 432 23.35 -14.96 -5.07
CA LYS A 432 23.34 -15.55 -6.41
C LYS A 432 24.73 -15.98 -6.87
N ALA A 433 25.76 -15.19 -6.56
CA ALA A 433 27.15 -15.52 -6.82
C ALA A 433 27.64 -16.68 -5.94
N ALA A 434 27.17 -16.78 -4.70
CA ALA A 434 27.45 -17.90 -3.81
C ALA A 434 26.68 -19.18 -4.20
N CYS A 435 25.50 -19.06 -4.82
CA CYS A 435 24.63 -20.20 -5.19
C CYS A 435 24.08 -20.07 -6.63
N PRO A 436 24.86 -20.39 -7.67
CA PRO A 436 24.48 -20.15 -9.08
C PRO A 436 23.35 -21.06 -9.61
N ASN A 437 23.05 -22.16 -8.93
CA ASN A 437 22.15 -23.23 -9.37
C ASN A 437 20.75 -23.17 -8.73
N GLY A 438 20.42 -22.09 -8.01
CA GLY A 438 19.09 -21.94 -7.39
C GLY A 438 18.92 -22.68 -6.05
N LYS A 439 19.95 -23.38 -5.56
CA LYS A 439 19.86 -24.30 -4.41
C LYS A 439 20.87 -23.90 -3.34
N ILE A 440 20.39 -23.54 -2.14
CA ILE A 440 21.25 -23.10 -1.02
C ILE A 440 21.58 -24.31 -0.14
N SER A 441 22.86 -24.66 -0.01
CA SER A 441 23.32 -25.67 0.96
C SER A 441 23.65 -25.03 2.32
N LYS A 442 23.74 -25.85 3.37
CA LYS A 442 24.13 -25.38 4.72
C LYS A 442 25.48 -24.63 4.74
N SER A 443 26.45 -25.05 3.94
CA SER A 443 27.74 -24.35 3.81
C SER A 443 27.58 -22.98 3.15
N ASP A 444 26.66 -22.83 2.21
CA ASP A 444 26.42 -21.56 1.51
C ASP A 444 25.71 -20.56 2.43
N THR A 445 24.78 -21.02 3.26
CA THR A 445 24.16 -20.21 4.33
C THR A 445 25.21 -19.65 5.29
N VAL A 446 26.18 -20.46 5.72
CA VAL A 446 27.27 -20.00 6.60
C VAL A 446 28.15 -18.97 5.89
N ASN A 447 28.52 -19.23 4.63
CA ASN A 447 29.36 -18.31 3.85
C ASN A 447 28.67 -16.96 3.58
N PHE A 448 27.37 -16.99 3.28
CA PHE A 448 26.56 -15.78 3.14
C PHE A 448 26.53 -14.99 4.45
N LEU A 449 26.23 -15.63 5.58
CA LEU A 449 26.19 -14.98 6.89
C LEU A 449 27.53 -14.37 7.31
N ARG A 450 28.66 -15.03 7.00
CA ARG A 450 30.01 -14.45 7.17
C ARG A 450 30.24 -13.21 6.29
N SER A 451 29.64 -13.17 5.11
CA SER A 451 29.83 -12.06 4.16
C SER A 451 29.05 -10.78 4.50
N ILE A 452 28.05 -10.89 5.39
CA ILE A 452 27.16 -9.78 5.76
C ILE A 452 27.16 -9.44 7.27
N ASN A 453 27.80 -10.26 8.12
CA ASN A 453 27.83 -10.04 9.57
C ASN A 453 29.25 -10.17 10.14
N SER A 454 29.60 -9.34 11.13
CA SER A 454 30.91 -9.31 11.81
C SER A 454 30.95 -10.09 13.14
N GLY A 455 29.95 -10.96 13.39
CA GLY A 455 29.76 -11.66 14.66
C GLY A 455 30.73 -12.83 14.91
N LYS A 456 30.69 -13.39 16.14
CA LYS A 456 31.50 -14.56 16.53
C LYS A 456 31.07 -15.81 15.74
N GLU A 457 32.05 -16.54 15.21
CA GLU A 457 31.89 -17.72 14.33
C GLU A 457 30.89 -18.78 14.86
N GLU A 458 30.92 -19.02 16.17
CA GLU A 458 30.06 -20.01 16.83
C GLU A 458 28.57 -19.64 16.78
N GLN A 459 28.24 -18.34 16.80
CA GLN A 459 26.86 -17.86 16.68
C GLN A 459 26.36 -17.93 15.24
N ILE A 460 27.24 -17.66 14.27
CA ILE A 460 26.96 -17.77 12.84
C ILE A 460 26.64 -19.23 12.47
N LEU A 461 27.44 -20.18 12.97
CA LEU A 461 27.25 -21.61 12.72
C LEU A 461 25.96 -22.16 13.35
N LYS A 462 25.60 -21.67 14.54
CA LYS A 462 24.34 -22.05 15.22
C LYS A 462 23.13 -21.50 14.47
N LEU A 463 23.13 -20.20 14.15
CA LEU A 463 22.05 -19.55 13.39
C LEU A 463 21.85 -20.16 12.00
N ALA A 464 22.94 -20.45 11.29
CA ALA A 464 22.89 -21.14 9.99
C ALA A 464 22.25 -22.54 10.10
N THR A 465 22.56 -23.27 11.17
CA THR A 465 21.99 -24.60 11.41
C THR A 465 20.50 -24.55 11.73
N ASP A 466 20.07 -23.57 12.52
CA ASP A 466 18.67 -23.41 12.92
C ASP A 466 17.79 -22.92 11.75
N ILE A 467 18.29 -21.97 10.96
CA ILE A 467 17.63 -21.52 9.72
C ILE A 467 17.50 -22.70 8.74
N HIS A 468 18.58 -23.41 8.45
CA HIS A 468 18.55 -24.46 7.43
C HIS A 468 17.60 -25.62 7.80
N LYS A 469 17.54 -26.00 9.09
CA LYS A 469 16.58 -27.00 9.59
C LYS A 469 15.13 -26.53 9.51
N ALA A 470 14.86 -25.24 9.70
CA ALA A 470 13.50 -24.69 9.69
C ALA A 470 12.87 -24.69 8.29
N PHE A 471 13.68 -24.60 7.23
CA PHE A 471 13.20 -24.38 5.86
C PHE A 471 13.40 -25.59 4.91
N ASP A 472 14.31 -26.53 5.21
CA ASP A 472 14.50 -27.78 4.44
C ASP A 472 13.41 -28.83 4.77
N THR A 473 12.24 -28.67 4.16
CA THR A 473 11.01 -29.41 4.52
C THR A 473 10.89 -30.81 3.94
N ASN A 474 11.68 -31.15 2.92
CA ASN A 474 11.75 -32.49 2.33
C ASN A 474 13.03 -33.24 2.72
N ASN A 475 13.91 -32.61 3.51
CA ASN A 475 15.14 -33.18 4.08
C ASN A 475 16.10 -33.66 2.99
N ASP A 476 16.14 -32.92 1.88
CA ASP A 476 17.02 -33.17 0.74
C ASP A 476 18.30 -32.30 0.79
N GLY A 477 18.42 -31.43 1.80
CA GLY A 477 19.55 -30.53 2.02
C GLY A 477 19.50 -29.23 1.22
N ILE A 478 18.33 -28.85 0.69
CA ILE A 478 18.14 -27.72 -0.24
C ILE A 478 17.01 -26.79 0.24
N VAL A 479 17.28 -25.47 0.33
CA VAL A 479 16.28 -24.43 0.64
C VAL A 479 16.12 -23.46 -0.54
N ASP A 480 14.88 -23.03 -0.82
CA ASP A 480 14.56 -22.06 -1.89
C ASP A 480 15.14 -20.66 -1.59
N GLN A 481 15.69 -20.02 -2.62
CA GLN A 481 16.41 -18.75 -2.51
C GLN A 481 15.53 -17.59 -2.02
N ARG A 482 14.24 -17.60 -2.36
CA ARG A 482 13.29 -16.57 -1.96
C ARG A 482 12.90 -16.73 -0.49
N GLU A 483 12.67 -17.96 -0.06
CA GLU A 483 12.29 -18.29 1.32
C GLU A 483 13.42 -17.96 2.31
N PHE A 484 14.68 -18.17 1.90
CA PHE A 484 15.85 -17.83 2.70
C PHE A 484 16.02 -16.32 2.95
N LEU A 485 15.88 -15.47 1.91
CA LEU A 485 16.00 -14.01 2.04
C LEU A 485 14.88 -13.41 2.89
N ILE A 486 13.65 -13.92 2.73
CA ILE A 486 12.50 -13.50 3.52
C ILE A 486 12.69 -13.93 4.99
N GLY A 487 13.12 -15.17 5.23
CA GLY A 487 13.44 -15.65 6.58
C GLY A 487 14.55 -14.84 7.26
N PHE A 488 15.58 -14.43 6.52
CA PHE A 488 16.68 -13.60 7.03
C PHE A 488 16.22 -12.17 7.42
N ALA A 489 15.45 -11.50 6.55
CA ALA A 489 14.90 -10.16 6.82
C ALA A 489 14.00 -10.14 8.07
N LEU A 490 13.26 -11.24 8.33
CA LEU A 490 12.32 -11.37 9.44
C LEU A 490 12.98 -11.60 10.81
N THR A 491 14.16 -12.21 10.84
CA THR A 491 14.93 -12.38 12.09
C THR A 491 15.54 -11.07 12.60
N SER A 492 15.60 -10.04 11.75
CA SER A 492 16.35 -8.82 12.02
C SER A 492 15.50 -7.71 12.66
N THR A 493 14.23 -7.52 12.26
CA THR A 493 13.41 -6.38 12.77
C THR A 493 11.91 -6.51 12.44
N GLY A 494 11.05 -6.72 13.45
CA GLY A 494 9.59 -6.75 13.30
C GLY A 494 8.86 -6.94 14.63
N SER A 495 7.62 -6.45 14.75
CA SER A 495 6.81 -6.64 15.96
C SER A 495 6.31 -8.09 16.11
N ALA A 496 5.99 -8.53 17.33
CA ALA A 496 5.54 -9.89 17.58
C ALA A 496 4.29 -10.27 16.76
N ARG A 497 3.33 -9.34 16.62
CA ARG A 497 2.09 -9.55 15.84
C ARG A 497 2.35 -9.68 14.34
N GLU A 498 3.29 -8.92 13.79
CA GLU A 498 3.69 -9.05 12.37
C GLU A 498 4.40 -10.37 12.10
N LYS A 499 5.24 -10.82 13.03
CA LYS A 499 5.89 -12.12 12.97
C LYS A 499 4.84 -13.24 12.96
N LEU A 500 3.79 -13.14 13.78
CA LEU A 500 2.68 -14.11 13.81
C LEU A 500 1.79 -14.06 12.54
N LYS A 501 1.55 -12.88 11.95
CA LYS A 501 0.90 -12.74 10.62
C LYS A 501 1.69 -13.45 9.52
N TYR A 502 3.02 -13.45 9.62
CA TYR A 502 3.86 -14.20 8.68
C TYR A 502 3.82 -15.70 8.94
N VAL A 503 3.92 -16.15 10.20
CA VAL A 503 3.74 -17.57 10.57
C VAL A 503 2.39 -18.10 10.05
N PHE A 504 1.32 -17.30 10.11
CA PHE A 504 0.05 -17.65 9.47
C PHE A 504 0.21 -17.88 7.96
N ARG A 505 0.83 -16.94 7.24
CA ARG A 505 1.07 -17.04 5.78
C ARG A 505 1.99 -18.21 5.39
N THR A 506 2.86 -18.70 6.28
CA THR A 506 3.66 -19.90 6.00
C THR A 506 2.83 -21.17 6.03
N TYR A 507 1.69 -21.17 6.73
CA TYR A 507 0.80 -22.32 6.82
C TYR A 507 -0.40 -22.24 5.87
N ASP A 508 -0.84 -21.03 5.50
CA ASP A 508 -1.80 -20.75 4.41
C ASP A 508 -1.12 -20.94 3.03
N HIS A 509 -1.13 -22.17 2.55
CA HIS A 509 -0.37 -22.60 1.38
C HIS A 509 -1.07 -22.21 0.07
N ASP A 510 -2.40 -22.21 0.03
CA ASP A 510 -3.16 -21.81 -1.16
C ASP A 510 -3.51 -20.31 -1.20
N LYS A 511 -3.16 -19.57 -0.14
CA LYS A 511 -3.28 -18.11 -0.02
C LYS A 511 -4.74 -17.65 -0.10
N ASP A 512 -5.66 -18.49 0.36
CA ASP A 512 -7.08 -18.18 0.41
C ASP A 512 -7.48 -17.35 1.65
N GLY A 513 -6.52 -17.11 2.55
CA GLY A 513 -6.69 -16.30 3.75
C GLY A 513 -7.23 -17.08 4.95
N VAL A 514 -7.38 -18.40 4.86
CA VAL A 514 -7.74 -19.29 5.96
C VAL A 514 -6.82 -20.51 6.03
N ILE A 515 -6.57 -21.02 7.24
CA ILE A 515 -5.89 -22.31 7.43
C ILE A 515 -6.95 -23.40 7.55
N ASN A 516 -6.91 -24.37 6.63
CA ASN A 516 -7.82 -25.52 6.60
C ASN A 516 -7.18 -26.80 7.18
N LYS A 517 -7.96 -27.88 7.37
CA LYS A 517 -7.46 -29.16 7.92
C LYS A 517 -6.20 -29.69 7.22
N LYS A 518 -6.12 -29.61 5.89
CA LYS A 518 -4.95 -30.11 5.14
C LYS A 518 -3.70 -29.28 5.43
N GLU A 519 -3.87 -28.01 5.75
CA GLU A 519 -2.79 -27.09 6.14
C GLU A 519 -2.40 -27.29 7.59
N ILE A 520 -3.36 -27.54 8.49
CA ILE A 520 -3.10 -27.94 9.88
C ILE A 520 -2.31 -29.25 9.91
N ASP A 521 -2.71 -30.26 9.15
CA ASP A 521 -2.01 -31.54 9.07
C ASP A 521 -0.58 -31.38 8.54
N ARG A 522 -0.36 -30.42 7.63
CA ARG A 522 0.99 -30.07 7.14
C ARG A 522 1.79 -29.35 8.22
N MET A 523 1.22 -28.35 8.88
CA MET A 523 1.80 -27.61 10.00
C MET A 523 2.25 -28.56 11.12
N VAL A 524 1.36 -29.45 11.57
CA VAL A 524 1.64 -30.48 12.58
C VAL A 524 2.82 -31.37 12.16
N LYS A 525 2.85 -31.81 10.89
CA LYS A 525 3.96 -32.62 10.37
C LYS A 525 5.28 -31.85 10.31
N ILE A 526 5.26 -30.53 10.08
CA ILE A 526 6.45 -29.67 10.08
C ILE A 526 6.99 -29.57 11.51
N VAL A 527 6.13 -29.23 12.46
CA VAL A 527 6.45 -29.11 13.89
C VAL A 527 7.02 -30.40 14.48
N MET A 528 6.37 -31.54 14.21
CA MET A 528 6.85 -32.86 14.64
C MET A 528 8.27 -33.15 14.13
N ARG A 529 8.60 -32.69 12.92
CA ARG A 529 9.92 -32.90 12.31
C ARG A 529 10.98 -31.95 12.84
N LEU A 530 10.64 -30.70 13.14
CA LEU A 530 11.57 -29.69 13.65
C LEU A 530 12.04 -29.95 15.09
N ARG A 531 11.17 -30.54 15.94
CA ARG A 531 11.47 -30.84 17.35
C ARG A 531 11.92 -32.29 17.60
N ALA A 532 12.00 -33.11 16.55
CA ALA A 532 12.41 -34.51 16.64
C ALA A 532 13.92 -34.65 16.86
N LYS A 533 14.34 -34.61 18.14
CA LYS A 533 15.31 -35.54 18.72
C LYS A 533 15.29 -35.61 20.24
N ASP A 534 14.72 -34.63 20.95
CA ASP A 534 14.84 -34.57 22.42
C ASP A 534 13.54 -34.67 23.25
N ASP A 535 12.32 -34.58 22.68
CA ASP A 535 11.07 -34.74 23.47
C ASP A 535 9.81 -35.06 22.64
N VAL A 536 9.68 -36.32 22.19
CA VAL A 536 8.54 -36.79 21.37
C VAL A 536 7.21 -36.71 22.13
N ALA A 537 7.22 -36.97 23.44
CA ALA A 537 6.01 -37.03 24.25
C ALA A 537 5.40 -35.64 24.48
N ASN A 538 6.22 -34.65 24.81
CA ASN A 538 5.74 -33.28 25.00
C ASN A 538 5.24 -32.67 23.67
N THR A 539 5.93 -32.95 22.56
CA THR A 539 5.49 -32.44 21.25
C THR A 539 4.13 -33.04 20.84
N ALA A 540 3.88 -34.32 21.12
CA ALA A 540 2.58 -34.95 20.88
C ALA A 540 1.45 -34.35 21.73
N ARG A 541 1.73 -34.06 23.02
CA ARG A 541 0.78 -33.39 23.93
C ARG A 541 0.38 -32.01 23.41
N ILE A 542 1.36 -31.19 23.03
CA ILE A 542 1.08 -29.81 22.58
C ILE A 542 0.33 -29.80 21.23
N ILE A 543 0.52 -30.82 20.38
CA ILE A 543 -0.28 -30.99 19.15
C ILE A 543 -1.73 -31.36 19.45
N ASP A 544 -1.96 -32.18 20.47
CA ASP A 544 -3.32 -32.49 20.92
C ASP A 544 -4.01 -31.22 21.45
N GLU A 545 -3.29 -30.43 22.25
CA GLU A 545 -3.74 -29.13 22.75
C GLU A 545 -4.03 -28.12 21.62
N LEU A 546 -3.21 -28.11 20.57
CA LEU A 546 -3.46 -27.32 19.36
C LEU A 546 -4.78 -27.75 18.71
N LYS A 547 -5.00 -29.05 18.49
CA LYS A 547 -6.22 -29.56 17.87
C LYS A 547 -7.45 -29.21 18.70
N THR A 548 -7.42 -29.43 20.01
CA THR A 548 -8.51 -29.09 20.93
C THR A 548 -8.79 -27.58 20.94
N SER A 549 -7.76 -26.73 20.93
CA SER A 549 -7.94 -25.29 20.89
C SER A 549 -8.55 -24.81 19.57
N LEU A 550 -8.18 -25.45 18.46
CA LEU A 550 -8.74 -25.19 17.14
C LEU A 550 -10.20 -25.65 17.01
N GLU A 551 -10.56 -26.77 17.60
CA GLU A 551 -11.96 -27.26 17.67
C GLU A 551 -12.86 -26.29 18.46
N HIS A 552 -12.37 -25.76 19.59
CA HIS A 552 -13.09 -24.77 20.38
C HIS A 552 -13.30 -23.45 19.62
N LEU A 553 -12.29 -22.98 18.89
CA LEU A 553 -12.40 -21.77 18.05
C LEU A 553 -13.42 -21.93 16.91
N ASN A 554 -13.63 -23.15 16.41
CA ASN A 554 -14.64 -23.46 15.40
C ASN A 554 -16.06 -23.69 15.99
N GLY A 555 -16.28 -23.35 17.26
CA GLY A 555 -17.57 -23.51 17.94
C GLY A 555 -18.00 -24.97 18.14
N GLY A 556 -17.05 -25.90 18.27
CA GLY A 556 -17.31 -27.32 18.51
C GLY A 556 -17.82 -28.10 17.30
N LYS A 557 -17.67 -27.55 16.08
CA LYS A 557 -18.05 -28.22 14.82
C LYS A 557 -16.92 -29.11 14.30
N ASP A 558 -17.32 -30.10 13.49
CA ASP A 558 -16.48 -31.10 12.84
C ASP A 558 -15.13 -30.56 12.34
N PHE A 559 -14.04 -31.14 12.86
CA PHE A 559 -12.64 -30.81 12.53
C PHE A 559 -12.35 -30.98 11.03
N ASP A 560 -13.11 -31.81 10.32
CA ASP A 560 -12.94 -32.04 8.88
C ASP A 560 -13.25 -30.81 8.02
N ASN A 561 -14.00 -29.84 8.55
CA ASN A 561 -14.40 -28.62 7.84
C ASN A 561 -13.86 -27.33 8.47
N ILE A 562 -12.82 -27.42 9.28
CA ILE A 562 -12.23 -26.26 9.98
C ILE A 562 -11.64 -25.22 9.02
N LYS A 563 -11.88 -23.95 9.32
CA LYS A 563 -11.30 -22.79 8.63
C LYS A 563 -10.89 -21.75 9.67
N ILE A 564 -9.61 -21.47 9.77
CA ILE A 564 -9.07 -20.55 10.77
C ILE A 564 -8.57 -19.30 10.06
N THR A 565 -9.15 -18.15 10.38
CA THR A 565 -8.70 -16.88 9.85
C THR A 565 -7.38 -16.44 10.48
N SER A 566 -6.67 -15.51 9.82
CA SER A 566 -5.44 -14.92 10.37
C SER A 566 -5.63 -14.36 11.78
N LYS A 567 -6.79 -13.75 12.05
CA LYS A 567 -7.12 -13.18 13.37
C LYS A 567 -7.25 -14.25 14.45
N GLU A 568 -7.99 -15.33 14.17
CA GLU A 568 -8.18 -16.45 15.10
C GLU A 568 -6.87 -17.17 15.38
N PHE A 569 -6.05 -17.40 14.35
CA PHE A 569 -4.73 -18.00 14.49
C PHE A 569 -3.78 -17.14 15.33
N ILE A 570 -3.72 -15.83 15.07
CA ILE A 570 -2.88 -14.92 15.86
C ILE A 570 -3.38 -14.85 17.30
N GLN A 571 -4.70 -14.77 17.52
CA GLN A 571 -5.26 -14.73 18.87
C GLN A 571 -4.96 -16.01 19.65
N LEU A 572 -5.03 -17.18 18.98
CA LEU A 572 -4.64 -18.47 19.56
C LEU A 572 -3.18 -18.45 20.03
N LEU A 573 -2.26 -17.99 19.17
CA LEU A 573 -0.84 -17.97 19.51
C LEU A 573 -0.48 -16.88 20.53
N ILE A 574 -1.22 -15.78 20.59
CA ILE A 574 -1.06 -14.77 21.64
C ILE A 574 -1.49 -15.35 22.99
N ASN A 575 -2.60 -16.07 23.04
CA ASN A 575 -3.20 -16.58 24.27
C ASN A 575 -2.57 -17.87 24.78
N ASN A 576 -1.79 -18.58 23.95
CA ASN A 576 -1.13 -19.82 24.33
C ASN A 576 0.37 -19.74 23.98
N LYS A 577 1.17 -19.46 25.01
CA LYS A 577 2.62 -19.33 24.90
C LYS A 577 3.30 -20.61 24.42
N GLU A 578 2.85 -21.78 24.88
CA GLU A 578 3.40 -23.07 24.45
C GLU A 578 3.15 -23.31 22.95
N LEU A 579 1.94 -22.98 22.46
CA LEU A 579 1.62 -23.03 21.03
C LEU A 579 2.42 -22.02 20.20
N CYS A 580 2.63 -20.81 20.73
CA CYS A 580 3.46 -19.80 20.07
C CYS A 580 4.90 -20.28 19.88
N GLU A 581 5.50 -20.83 20.93
CA GLU A 581 6.87 -21.39 20.92
C GLU A 581 6.98 -22.66 20.05
N LEU A 582 5.89 -23.43 19.94
CA LEU A 582 5.84 -24.63 19.12
C LEU A 582 5.71 -24.29 17.62
N LEU A 583 4.82 -23.37 17.28
CA LEU A 583 4.44 -23.06 15.89
C LEU A 583 5.29 -21.96 15.27
N SER A 584 6.09 -21.26 16.07
CA SER A 584 7.07 -20.27 15.61
C SER A 584 8.50 -20.84 15.64
N PRO A 585 9.20 -20.89 14.49
CA PRO A 585 10.60 -21.30 14.47
C PRO A 585 11.57 -20.26 15.07
N PHE A 586 11.08 -19.09 15.51
CA PHE A 586 11.91 -17.93 15.86
C PHE A 586 11.88 -17.50 17.34
N ASN A 587 11.32 -18.30 18.27
CA ASN A 587 11.15 -17.90 19.68
C ASN A 587 10.51 -16.50 19.80
N ILE A 588 9.28 -16.34 19.26
CA ILE A 588 8.54 -15.08 19.34
C ILE A 588 7.98 -14.94 20.76
N GLU A 589 8.33 -13.87 21.48
CA GLU A 589 7.62 -13.51 22.71
C GLU A 589 6.20 -13.03 22.39
N PRO A 590 5.14 -13.54 23.06
CA PRO A 590 3.78 -13.07 22.86
C PRO A 590 3.67 -11.57 23.18
N PRO A 591 2.98 -10.77 22.36
CA PRO A 591 2.73 -9.36 22.67
C PRO A 591 1.96 -9.22 23.99
N ARG A 592 2.36 -8.27 24.85
CA ARG A 592 1.64 -7.96 26.10
C ARG A 592 0.20 -7.54 25.76
N GLU A 593 -0.78 -8.13 26.44
CA GLU A 593 -2.21 -7.98 26.14
C GLU A 593 -2.64 -6.52 26.01
N ILE A 594 -3.34 -6.21 24.90
CA ILE A 594 -4.19 -5.03 24.77
C ILE A 594 -5.55 -5.41 25.34
N ILE A 595 -5.82 -5.04 26.59
CA ILE A 595 -7.18 -5.11 27.15
C ILE A 595 -7.99 -4.00 26.47
N VAL A 596 -8.67 -4.32 25.37
CA VAL A 596 -9.75 -3.50 24.85
C VAL A 596 -10.93 -3.70 25.79
N HIS A 597 -11.10 -2.81 26.76
CA HIS A 597 -12.33 -2.75 27.54
C HIS A 597 -13.51 -2.47 26.59
N GLN A 598 -14.23 -3.52 26.20
CA GLN A 598 -15.62 -3.42 25.77
C GLN A 598 -16.44 -2.93 26.97
N SER A 599 -16.54 -1.61 27.13
CA SER A 599 -17.58 -1.02 27.96
C SER A 599 -18.83 -0.87 27.12
N TYR A 600 -19.65 -1.93 27.15
CA TYR A 600 -21.09 -1.77 27.06
C TYR A 600 -21.52 -0.84 28.21
N SER A 601 -22.06 0.33 27.88
CA SER A 601 -23.02 0.98 28.77
C SER A 601 -24.07 1.71 27.96
N GLN A 602 -25.25 1.10 27.97
CA GLN A 602 -26.53 1.76 27.84
C GLN A 602 -26.56 3.01 28.74
N SER A 603 -26.94 4.16 28.18
CA SER A 603 -27.79 5.12 28.87
C SER A 603 -28.44 6.03 27.83
N LYS A 604 -29.74 6.23 28.06
CA LYS A 604 -30.75 6.92 27.25
C LYS A 604 -30.36 8.31 26.72
#